data_AF-A0A417C8V1-F1
#
_entry.id   AF-A0A417C8V1-F1
#
_cell.length_a   1.000
_cell.length_b   1.000
_cell.length_c   1.000
_cell.angle_alpha   90.00
_cell.angle_beta   90.00
_cell.angle_gamma   90.00
#
_symmetry.space_group_name_H-M   'P 1'
#
loop_
_entity.id
_entity.type
_entity.pdbx_description
1 polymer ?
#
loop_
_entity_poly.entity_id
_entity_poly.type
_entity_poly.pdbx_seq_one_letter_code
_entity_poly.pdbx_strand_id
1 'polypeptide(L)'
;KLSYWPKQSQPQVILNYLFLKKALGVFLIFLAVYYLFIQRDNKQIKMNIYLSILCIVISAICDGLFGIGGPLMVLYFMNKTKGQKEYLGCIQLFFLINNVYNTGFRVFKGILTVHQFTFILVGAIGIMIGTIIARKVIDYIDEKNVKKIIYVVIGISGIMNLL
;
A
#
# COMPACT_ATOMS: atom_id res chain seq x y z
N LYS A 1 -3.75 -27.82 28.14
CA LYS A 1 -3.27 -28.79 27.14
C LYS A 1 -2.92 -28.01 25.87
N LEU A 2 -1.72 -27.39 25.85
CA LEU A 2 -1.16 -26.72 24.67
C LEU A 2 -0.56 -27.79 23.75
N SER A 3 -1.22 -28.04 22.63
CA SER A 3 -0.78 -28.89 21.51
C SER A 3 -1.95 -28.80 20.52
N TYR A 4 -1.88 -28.23 19.31
CA TYR A 4 -0.98 -28.55 18.22
C TYR A 4 -0.91 -27.36 17.25
N TRP A 5 0.24 -26.69 17.16
CA TRP A 5 0.64 -25.98 15.94
C TRP A 5 1.68 -26.89 15.27
N PRO A 6 1.47 -27.39 14.02
CA PRO A 6 2.47 -28.21 13.37
C PRO A 6 3.63 -27.31 12.93
N LYS A 7 4.69 -27.35 13.74
CA LYS A 7 5.99 -26.73 13.53
C LYS A 7 6.81 -27.59 12.55
N GLN A 8 6.34 -27.84 11.33
CA GLN A 8 7.04 -28.77 10.40
C GLN A 8 6.66 -28.71 8.91
N SER A 9 6.49 -27.51 8.33
CA SER A 9 6.37 -27.33 6.87
C SER A 9 7.20 -26.17 6.32
N GLN A 10 8.29 -25.79 6.99
CA GLN A 10 8.79 -24.42 6.92
C GLN A 10 10.00 -24.08 6.01
N PRO A 11 10.93 -24.95 5.55
CA PRO A 11 12.04 -24.45 4.73
C PRO A 11 11.65 -24.14 3.26
N GLN A 12 10.84 -24.99 2.62
CA GLN A 12 10.48 -24.82 1.21
C GLN A 12 9.42 -23.72 0.98
N VAL A 13 8.45 -23.59 1.89
CA VAL A 13 7.42 -22.55 1.81
C VAL A 13 8.02 -21.16 2.06
N ILE A 14 8.99 -21.06 2.99
CA ILE A 14 9.71 -19.80 3.23
C ILE A 14 10.58 -19.41 2.02
N LEU A 15 11.25 -20.37 1.37
CA LEU A 15 12.06 -20.11 0.18
C LEU A 15 11.22 -19.62 -1.01
N ASN A 16 10.06 -20.26 -1.25
CA ASN A 16 9.12 -19.85 -2.31
C ASN A 16 8.47 -18.48 -1.99
N TYR A 17 8.16 -18.23 -0.73
CA TYR A 17 7.67 -16.92 -0.27
C TYR A 17 8.71 -15.81 -0.49
N LEU A 18 9.98 -16.07 -0.16
CA LEU A 18 11.08 -15.12 -0.39
C LEU A 18 11.25 -14.82 -1.88
N PHE A 19 11.15 -15.84 -2.73
CA PHE A 19 11.20 -15.68 -4.19
C PHE A 19 10.04 -14.83 -4.70
N LEU A 20 8.82 -15.08 -4.21
CA LEU A 20 7.63 -14.33 -4.61
C LEU A 20 7.71 -12.86 -4.14
N LYS A 21 8.22 -12.62 -2.93
CA LYS A 21 8.46 -11.27 -2.38
C LYS A 21 9.51 -10.52 -3.21
N LYS A 22 10.61 -11.19 -3.58
CA LYS A 22 11.65 -10.65 -4.47
C LYS A 22 11.11 -10.33 -5.86
N ALA A 23 10.32 -11.21 -6.46
CA ALA A 23 9.68 -10.98 -7.76
C ALA A 23 8.76 -9.76 -7.73
N LEU A 24 7.98 -9.59 -6.65
CA LEU A 24 7.17 -8.40 -6.43
C LEU A 24 8.04 -7.14 -6.25
N GLY A 25 9.14 -7.22 -5.50
CA GLY A 25 10.10 -6.12 -5.36
C GLY A 25 10.68 -5.68 -6.71
N VAL A 26 11.10 -6.63 -7.55
CA VAL A 26 11.58 -6.36 -8.91
C VAL A 26 10.50 -5.72 -9.78
N PHE A 27 9.25 -6.21 -9.70
CA PHE A 27 8.12 -5.61 -10.42
C PHE A 27 7.87 -4.16 -9.97
N LEU A 28 7.89 -3.88 -8.67
CA LEU A 28 7.74 -2.52 -8.13
C LEU A 28 8.87 -1.59 -8.56
N ILE A 29 10.12 -2.06 -8.55
CA ILE A 29 11.28 -1.30 -9.01
C ILE A 29 11.16 -1.00 -10.51
N PHE A 30 10.79 -2.00 -11.32
CA PHE A 30 10.59 -1.83 -12.75
C PHE A 30 9.49 -0.81 -13.03
N LEU A 31 8.37 -0.87 -12.29
CA LEU A 31 7.28 0.09 -12.39
C LEU A 31 7.72 1.51 -11.99
N ALA A 32 8.48 1.65 -10.89
CA ALA A 32 9.00 2.92 -10.42
C ALA A 32 10.01 3.53 -11.41
N VAL A 33 10.92 2.72 -11.97
CA VAL A 33 11.91 3.16 -12.98
C VAL A 33 11.22 3.52 -14.28
N TYR A 34 10.26 2.72 -14.74
CA TYR A 34 9.47 3.03 -15.93
C TYR A 34 8.74 4.38 -15.77
N TYR A 35 8.08 4.62 -14.64
CA TYR A 35 7.40 5.90 -14.43
C TYR A 35 8.38 7.08 -14.22
N LEU A 36 9.50 6.89 -13.51
CA LEU A 36 10.50 7.95 -13.27
C LEU A 36 11.27 8.36 -14.52
N PHE A 37 11.62 7.41 -15.39
CA PHE A 37 12.49 7.64 -16.55
C PHE A 37 11.72 7.80 -17.87
N ILE A 38 10.60 7.09 -18.07
CA ILE A 38 9.85 7.09 -19.35
C ILE A 38 8.64 8.05 -19.32
N GLN A 39 8.04 8.32 -18.16
CA GLN A 39 6.94 9.29 -18.04
C GLN A 39 7.39 10.59 -17.37
N ARG A 40 8.31 11.28 -18.04
CA ARG A 40 8.71 12.64 -17.69
C ARG A 40 7.61 13.67 -18.02
N ASP A 41 6.73 13.33 -18.96
CA ASP A 41 5.63 14.19 -19.39
C ASP A 41 4.33 13.91 -18.64
N ASN A 42 3.81 14.97 -18.04
CA ASN A 42 2.58 15.09 -17.25
C ASN A 42 1.28 14.76 -18.04
N LYS A 43 1.33 13.89 -19.06
CA LYS A 43 0.13 13.46 -19.76
C LYS A 43 -0.57 12.43 -18.91
N GLN A 44 -1.75 12.81 -18.39
CA GLN A 44 -2.73 11.85 -17.85
C GLN A 44 -2.86 10.71 -18.85
N ILE A 45 -2.33 9.54 -18.50
CA ILE A 45 -2.58 8.34 -19.30
C ILE A 45 -4.09 8.15 -19.23
N LYS A 46 -4.76 8.16 -20.39
CA LYS A 46 -6.13 7.64 -20.47
C LYS A 46 -6.07 6.16 -20.15
N MET A 47 -6.08 5.84 -18.86
CA MET A 47 -5.95 4.48 -18.38
C MET A 47 -7.27 3.80 -18.67
N ASN A 48 -7.25 2.90 -19.65
CA ASN A 48 -8.42 2.13 -20.06
C ASN A 48 -8.99 1.38 -18.84
N ILE A 49 -10.31 1.16 -18.80
CA ILE A 49 -10.98 0.48 -17.69
C ILE A 49 -10.38 -0.91 -17.43
N TYR A 50 -9.94 -1.60 -18.48
CA TYR A 50 -9.23 -2.87 -18.39
C TYR A 50 -7.89 -2.78 -17.65
N LEU A 51 -7.08 -1.74 -17.92
CA LEU A 51 -5.84 -1.51 -17.17
C LEU A 51 -6.13 -1.17 -15.70
N SER A 52 -7.23 -0.46 -15.44
CA SER A 52 -7.65 -0.17 -14.07
C SER A 52 -7.99 -1.43 -13.30
N ILE A 53 -8.80 -2.32 -13.88
CA ILE A 53 -9.17 -3.58 -13.26
C ILE A 53 -7.93 -4.44 -13.01
N LEU A 54 -7.02 -4.52 -13.99
CA LEU A 54 -5.76 -5.25 -13.84
C LEU A 54 -4.92 -4.73 -12.67
N CYS A 55 -4.75 -3.40 -12.56
CA CYS A 55 -4.00 -2.80 -11.44
C CYS A 55 -4.65 -3.10 -10.09
N ILE A 56 -5.98 -3.01 -9.99
CA ILE A 56 -6.72 -3.29 -8.76
C ILE A 56 -6.54 -4.76 -8.35
N VAL A 57 -6.70 -5.69 -9.28
CA VAL A 57 -6.56 -7.14 -9.03
C VAL A 57 -5.13 -7.48 -8.60
N ILE A 58 -4.12 -6.99 -9.33
CA ILE A 58 -2.72 -7.20 -8.97
C ILE A 58 -2.46 -6.61 -7.59
N SER A 59 -2.92 -5.38 -7.32
CA SER A 59 -2.76 -4.73 -6.02
C SER A 59 -3.40 -5.52 -4.89
N ALA A 60 -4.59 -6.08 -5.07
CA ALA A 60 -5.29 -6.88 -4.07
C ALA A 60 -4.57 -8.21 -3.79
N ILE A 61 -4.06 -8.87 -4.83
CA ILE A 61 -3.24 -10.08 -4.68
C ILE A 61 -1.95 -9.75 -3.92
N CYS A 62 -1.30 -8.64 -4.27
CA CYS A 62 -0.09 -8.17 -3.59
C CYS A 62 -0.35 -7.83 -2.11
N ASP A 63 -1.49 -7.20 -1.83
CA ASP A 63 -1.91 -6.89 -0.46
C ASP A 63 -2.19 -8.15 0.34
N GLY A 64 -2.89 -9.14 -0.23
CA GLY A 64 -3.19 -10.40 0.43
C GLY A 64 -1.97 -11.28 0.67
N LEU A 65 -1.00 -11.30 -0.26
CA LEU A 65 0.18 -12.15 -0.17
C LEU A 65 1.31 -11.53 0.65
N PHE A 66 1.46 -10.19 0.60
CA PHE A 66 2.62 -9.50 1.18
C PHE A 66 2.27 -8.36 2.13
N GLY A 67 1.01 -7.88 2.15
CA GLY A 67 0.60 -6.69 2.90
C GLY A 67 1.10 -5.38 2.28
N ILE A 68 1.39 -5.38 0.97
CA ILE A 68 2.01 -4.25 0.24
C ILE A 68 1.15 -3.87 -0.98
N GLY A 69 -0.17 -3.81 -0.80
CA GLY A 69 -1.07 -3.28 -1.84
C GLY A 69 -0.98 -1.76 -1.98
N GLY A 70 -0.56 -1.06 -0.94
CA GLY A 70 -0.55 0.40 -0.87
C GLY A 70 0.20 1.09 -2.04
N PRO A 71 1.48 0.76 -2.31
CA PRO A 71 2.29 1.44 -3.33
C PRO A 71 1.72 1.36 -4.76
N LEU A 72 1.13 0.21 -5.13
CA LEU A 72 0.49 0.07 -6.45
C LEU A 72 -0.74 0.98 -6.57
N MET A 73 -1.56 1.01 -5.52
CA MET A 73 -2.80 1.76 -5.54
C MET A 73 -2.56 3.27 -5.46
N VAL A 74 -1.50 3.66 -4.76
CA VAL A 74 -0.95 5.02 -4.73
C VAL A 74 -0.60 5.47 -6.16
N LEU A 75 0.07 4.62 -6.94
CA LEU A 75 0.38 4.93 -8.34
C LEU A 75 -0.88 4.97 -9.23
N TYR A 76 -1.81 4.05 -9.01
CA TYR A 76 -3.07 3.98 -9.75
C TYR A 76 -3.88 5.27 -9.62
N PHE A 77 -4.15 5.71 -8.38
CA PHE A 77 -4.92 6.92 -8.15
C PHE A 77 -4.19 8.16 -8.64
N MET A 78 -2.86 8.23 -8.50
CA MET A 78 -2.06 9.37 -8.96
C MET A 78 -2.20 9.63 -10.46
N ASN A 79 -2.29 8.55 -11.25
CA ASN A 79 -2.45 8.66 -12.70
C ASN A 79 -3.90 8.90 -13.14
N LYS A 80 -4.88 8.57 -12.30
CA LYS A 80 -6.31 8.67 -12.62
C LYS A 80 -6.96 9.97 -12.15
N THR A 81 -6.49 10.55 -11.05
CA THR A 81 -7.02 11.79 -10.49
C THR A 81 -6.38 13.01 -11.14
N LYS A 82 -7.13 14.12 -11.24
CA LYS A 82 -6.65 15.31 -11.95
C LYS A 82 -5.83 16.24 -11.07
N GLY A 83 -6.06 16.22 -9.77
CA GLY A 83 -5.36 17.07 -8.80
C GLY A 83 -5.04 16.37 -7.50
N GLN A 84 -4.16 17.00 -6.71
CA GLN A 84 -3.67 16.47 -5.44
C GLN A 84 -4.76 16.20 -4.41
N LYS A 85 -5.82 17.02 -4.36
CA LYS A 85 -6.91 16.85 -3.39
C LYS A 85 -7.77 15.63 -3.71
N GLU A 86 -8.11 15.41 -4.99
CA GLU A 86 -8.83 14.22 -5.45
C GLU A 86 -8.00 12.96 -5.18
N TYR A 87 -6.71 13.01 -5.50
CA TYR A 87 -5.74 11.95 -5.23
C TYR A 87 -5.73 11.52 -3.76
N LEU A 88 -5.54 12.48 -2.85
CA LEU A 88 -5.50 12.23 -1.42
C LEU A 88 -6.85 11.70 -0.90
N GLY A 89 -7.97 12.24 -1.39
CA GLY A 89 -9.30 11.76 -1.02
C GLY A 89 -9.51 10.28 -1.39
N CYS A 90 -9.17 9.91 -2.63
CA CYS A 90 -9.29 8.53 -3.10
C CYS A 90 -8.42 7.56 -2.30
N ILE A 91 -7.16 7.92 -2.03
CA ILE A 91 -6.24 7.06 -1.28
C ILE A 91 -6.65 6.92 0.18
N GLN A 92 -7.06 8.00 0.83
CA GLN A 92 -7.52 7.94 2.21
C GLN A 92 -8.76 7.05 2.34
N LEU A 93 -9.70 7.15 1.39
CA LEU A 93 -10.88 6.28 1.35
C LEU A 93 -10.50 4.81 1.07
N PHE A 94 -9.56 4.57 0.17
CA PHE A 94 -9.03 3.23 -0.09
C PHE A 94 -8.42 2.60 1.17
N PHE A 95 -7.54 3.33 1.86
CA PHE A 95 -6.95 2.85 3.11
C PHE A 95 -7.99 2.68 4.21
N LEU A 96 -8.99 3.56 4.31
CA LEU A 96 -10.08 3.42 5.26
C LEU A 96 -10.83 2.10 5.05
N ILE A 97 -11.25 1.80 3.81
CA ILE A 97 -11.95 0.55 3.48
C ILE A 97 -11.05 -0.65 3.80
N ASN A 98 -9.78 -0.59 3.41
CA ASN A 98 -8.82 -1.65 3.68
C ASN A 98 -8.65 -1.89 5.20
N ASN A 99 -8.55 -0.83 5.98
CA ASN A 99 -8.39 -0.92 7.44
C ASN A 99 -9.65 -1.43 8.12
N VAL A 100 -10.84 -1.03 7.67
CA VAL A 100 -12.13 -1.53 8.15
C VAL A 100 -12.25 -3.03 7.86
N TYR A 101 -11.93 -3.45 6.63
CA TYR A 101 -11.92 -4.87 6.24
C TYR A 101 -10.93 -5.68 7.10
N ASN A 102 -9.67 -5.22 7.20
CA ASN A 102 -8.64 -5.90 7.97
C ASN A 102 -8.98 -5.97 9.47
N THR A 103 -9.49 -4.88 10.03
CA THR A 103 -9.90 -4.84 11.44
C THR A 103 -11.10 -5.74 11.68
N GLY A 104 -12.13 -5.67 10.83
CA GLY A 104 -13.30 -6.53 10.91
C GLY A 104 -12.92 -8.00 10.84
N PHE A 105 -12.07 -8.39 9.88
CA PHE A 105 -11.58 -9.76 9.77
C PHE A 105 -10.83 -10.25 11.02
N ARG A 106 -10.05 -9.37 11.67
CA ARG A 106 -9.37 -9.67 12.93
C ARG A 106 -10.34 -9.83 14.10
N VAL A 107 -11.42 -9.05 14.14
CA VAL A 107 -12.51 -9.18 15.13
C VAL A 107 -13.23 -10.52 14.93
N PHE A 108 -13.60 -10.87 13.70
CA PHE A 108 -14.25 -12.16 13.39
C PHE A 108 -13.39 -13.37 13.78
N LYS A 109 -12.06 -13.26 13.64
CA LYS A 109 -11.12 -14.30 14.08
C LYS A 109 -10.86 -14.32 15.60
N GLY A 110 -11.48 -13.44 16.38
CA GLY A 110 -11.28 -13.34 17.82
C GLY A 110 -9.86 -12.91 18.23
N ILE A 111 -9.09 -12.34 17.31
CA ILE A 111 -7.71 -11.91 17.56
C ILE A 111 -7.69 -10.62 18.38
N LEU A 112 -8.71 -9.75 18.20
CA LEU A 112 -8.88 -8.55 19.01
C LEU A 112 -9.35 -8.91 20.41
N THR A 113 -8.45 -8.83 21.38
CA THR A 113 -8.77 -9.03 22.81
C THR A 113 -9.01 -7.66 23.47
N VAL A 114 -9.90 -7.59 24.48
CA VAL A 114 -10.29 -6.34 25.18
C VAL A 114 -9.08 -5.52 25.67
N HIS A 115 -7.98 -6.19 26.03
CA HIS A 115 -6.74 -5.56 26.49
C HIS A 115 -6.02 -4.70 25.42
N GLN A 116 -6.34 -4.92 24.13
CA GLN A 116 -5.76 -4.16 23.01
C GLN A 116 -6.53 -2.88 22.70
N PHE A 117 -7.72 -2.70 23.31
CA PHE A 117 -8.60 -1.56 23.03
C PHE A 117 -7.94 -0.21 23.37
N THR A 118 -7.19 -0.14 24.48
CA THR A 118 -6.44 1.07 24.85
C THR A 118 -5.37 1.43 23.82
N PHE A 119 -4.64 0.43 23.30
CA PHE A 119 -3.65 0.66 22.25
C PHE A 119 -4.30 1.10 20.93
N ILE A 120 -5.49 0.57 20.60
CA ILE A 120 -6.26 1.00 19.44
C ILE A 120 -6.69 2.45 19.58
N LEU A 121 -7.16 2.88 20.76
CA LEU A 121 -7.54 4.26 21.03
C LEU A 121 -6.36 5.23 20.89
N VAL A 122 -5.21 4.90 21.49
CA VAL A 122 -3.99 5.71 21.37
C VAL A 122 -3.53 5.76 19.92
N GLY A 123 -3.58 4.63 19.21
CA GLY A 123 -3.26 4.56 17.77
C GLY A 123 -4.21 5.41 16.93
N ALA A 124 -5.51 5.39 17.21
CA ALA A 124 -6.52 6.18 16.50
C ALA A 124 -6.26 7.68 16.65
N ILE A 125 -5.95 8.15 17.88
CA ILE A 125 -5.57 9.54 18.14
C ILE A 125 -4.28 9.89 17.37
N GLY A 126 -3.28 9.01 17.40
CA GLY A 126 -2.04 9.18 16.64
C GLY A 126 -2.27 9.32 15.13
N ILE A 127 -3.16 8.49 14.56
CA ILE A 127 -3.54 8.55 13.14
C ILE A 127 -4.27 9.86 12.83
N MET A 128 -5.18 10.32 13.69
CA MET A 128 -5.87 11.60 13.50
C MET A 128 -4.89 12.77 13.48
N ILE A 129 -3.98 12.83 14.46
CA ILE A 129 -2.95 13.89 14.53
C ILE A 129 -2.05 13.83 13.31
N GLY A 130 -1.56 12.63 12.95
CA GLY A 130 -0.72 12.43 11.77
C GLY A 130 -1.41 12.85 10.48
N THR A 131 -2.71 12.59 10.33
CA THR A 131 -3.49 12.96 9.14
C THR A 131 -3.65 14.49 9.04
N ILE A 132 -3.85 15.18 10.16
CA ILE A 132 -3.93 16.65 10.20
C ILE A 132 -2.57 17.27 9.82
N ILE A 133 -1.48 16.74 10.38
CA ILE A 133 -0.12 17.20 10.07
C ILE A 133 0.20 16.94 8.59
N ALA A 134 -0.05 15.72 8.10
CA ALA A 134 0.19 15.36 6.71
C ALA A 134 -0.58 16.25 5.74
N ARG A 135 -1.85 16.56 6.05
CA ARG A 135 -2.66 17.50 5.27
C ARG A 135 -2.06 18.91 5.25
N LYS A 136 -1.60 19.42 6.39
CA LYS A 136 -0.94 20.73 6.43
C LYS A 136 0.34 20.74 5.61
N VAL A 137 1.20 19.73 5.78
CA VAL A 137 2.49 19.63 5.06
C VAL A 137 2.26 19.54 3.55
N ILE A 138 1.30 18.73 3.11
CA ILE A 138 1.07 18.53 1.67
C ILE A 138 0.48 19.76 0.99
N ASP A 139 -0.25 20.62 1.70
CA ASP A 139 -0.74 21.89 1.18
C ASP A 139 0.40 22.90 0.88
N TYR A 140 1.59 22.71 1.47
CA TYR A 140 2.80 23.51 1.16
C TYR A 140 3.66 22.91 0.03
N ILE A 141 3.34 21.73 -0.48
CA ILE A 141 4.14 21.03 -1.50
C ILE A 141 3.41 21.10 -2.84
N ASP A 142 4.10 21.56 -3.88
CA ASP A 142 3.57 21.54 -5.25
C ASP A 142 3.21 20.13 -5.73
N GLU A 143 2.16 20.01 -6.54
CA GLU A 143 1.71 18.72 -7.08
C GLU A 143 2.82 17.94 -7.80
N LYS A 144 3.73 18.65 -8.49
CA LYS A 144 4.89 18.03 -9.16
C LYS A 144 5.85 17.38 -8.15
N ASN A 145 6.08 18.02 -7.02
CA ASN A 145 6.96 17.52 -5.97
C ASN A 145 6.30 16.37 -5.22
N VAL A 146 4.98 16.42 -4.98
CA VAL A 146 4.23 15.30 -4.40
C VAL A 146 4.37 14.05 -5.26
N LYS A 147 4.17 14.16 -6.58
CA LYS A 147 4.38 13.03 -7.51
C LYS A 147 5.80 12.47 -7.42
N LYS A 148 6.82 13.34 -7.41
CA LYS A 148 8.22 12.93 -7.31
C LYS A 148 8.50 12.17 -6.00
N ILE A 149 8.00 12.68 -4.87
CA ILE A 149 8.14 12.03 -3.57
C ILE A 149 7.49 10.64 -3.60
N ILE A 150 6.27 10.52 -4.12
CA ILE A 150 5.55 9.25 -4.25
C ILE A 150 6.39 8.24 -5.03
N TYR A 151 6.94 8.62 -6.19
CA TYR A 151 7.77 7.71 -6.98
C TYR A 151 9.02 7.25 -6.25
N VAL A 152 9.68 8.15 -5.52
CA VAL A 152 10.86 7.79 -4.70
C VAL A 152 10.47 6.81 -3.59
N VAL A 153 9.35 7.05 -2.89
CA VAL A 153 8.86 6.14 -1.84
C VAL A 153 8.50 4.76 -2.42
N ILE A 154 7.86 4.70 -3.59
CA ILE A 154 7.56 3.42 -4.26
C ILE A 154 8.87 2.69 -4.64
N GLY A 155 9.87 3.41 -5.15
CA GLY A 155 11.18 2.84 -5.47
C GLY A 155 11.88 2.27 -4.24
N ILE A 156 11.90 3.02 -3.13
CA ILE A 156 12.44 2.57 -1.85
C ILE A 156 11.68 1.34 -1.33
N SER A 157 10.35 1.35 -1.41
CA SER A 157 9.52 0.21 -1.03
C SER A 157 9.84 -1.04 -1.86
N GLY A 158 10.11 -0.89 -3.16
CA GLY A 158 10.58 -1.97 -4.02
C GLY A 158 11.93 -2.54 -3.58
N ILE A 159 12.89 -1.67 -3.24
CA ILE A 159 14.22 -2.08 -2.74
C ILE A 159 14.11 -2.81 -1.40
N MET A 160 13.29 -2.30 -0.47
CA MET A 160 13.05 -2.93 0.83
C MET A 160 12.39 -4.31 0.72
N ASN A 161 11.64 -4.57 -0.35
CA ASN A 161 11.07 -5.89 -0.60
C ASN A 161 12.07 -6.88 -1.19
N LEU A 162 13.13 -6.38 -1.80
CA LEU A 162 14.17 -7.18 -2.45
C LEU A 162 15.25 -7.62 -1.45
N LEU A 163 15.49 -6.78 -0.42
CA LEU A 163 16.22 -7.11 0.81
C LEU A 163 15.43 -8.11 1.68
#